data_AF-E2AI80-F1
#
_entry.id   AF-E2AI80-F1
#
_cell.length_a   1.000
_cell.length_b   1.000
_cell.length_c   1.000
_cell.angle_alpha   90.00
_cell.angle_beta   90.00
_cell.angle_gamma   90.00
#
_symmetry.space_group_name_H-M   'P 1'
#
loop_
_entity.id
_entity.type
_entity.pdbx_description
1 polymer ?
#
loop_
_entity_poly.entity_id
_entity_poly.type
_entity_poly.pdbx_seq_one_letter_code
_entity_poly.pdbx_strand_id
1 'polypeptide(L)'
;YCIAIRDNFNIFIMGRRLFQQWLVDSCIKIEKDRISYCKQNKKRLRAEIYQGLINYLANTANNNNAHIGKMIILPSTFVGSPRNMLQHYQDAMAIVRKYGKPNVFVTMTCNPNWREIKENLLPNQQPADRPDICARVFNIKKDYLIDIIVRQKIFVEVLAYVYVIEFQKRGLPHIHLLIILKQNYKIANAEIVDKFISAEIPDSNENKSLHNIVMKHMIHGPCGDWCLINNKCSKHFPKPFQSETIMDEDGYPQY
;
A
#
# COMPACT_ATOMS: atom_id res chain seq x y z
N TYR A 1 16.39 -16.47 13.79
CA TYR A 1 17.77 -16.99 13.87
C TYR A 1 18.46 -17.00 12.50
N CYS A 2 17.86 -17.58 11.45
CA CYS A 2 18.51 -17.73 10.13
C CYS A 2 18.83 -16.43 9.37
N ILE A 3 18.05 -15.36 9.58
CA ILE A 3 18.23 -14.05 8.92
C ILE A 3 18.95 -13.04 9.84
N ALA A 4 19.57 -13.52 10.92
CA ALA A 4 20.36 -12.65 11.79
C ALA A 4 21.64 -12.21 11.06
N ILE A 5 21.94 -10.91 11.13
CA ILE A 5 23.22 -10.36 10.66
C ILE A 5 24.28 -10.83 11.66
N ARG A 6 25.35 -11.43 11.13
CA ARG A 6 26.49 -11.95 11.87
C ARG A 6 27.75 -11.70 11.05
N ASP A 7 28.89 -11.66 11.72
CA ASP A 7 30.18 -11.48 11.05
C ASP A 7 30.57 -12.71 10.21
N ASN A 8 29.95 -13.86 10.48
CA ASN A 8 30.18 -15.11 9.76
C ASN A 8 29.27 -15.23 8.52
N PHE A 9 29.75 -16.00 7.53
CA PHE A 9 29.01 -16.32 6.31
C PHE A 9 27.58 -16.82 6.62
N ASN A 10 26.58 -16.09 6.10
CA ASN A 10 25.18 -16.47 6.21
C ASN A 10 24.66 -16.91 4.85
N ILE A 11 24.48 -18.23 4.69
CA ILE A 11 24.03 -18.84 3.43
C ILE A 11 22.67 -18.33 2.97
N PHE A 12 21.78 -17.97 3.90
CA PHE A 12 20.47 -17.42 3.56
C PHE A 12 20.64 -16.02 2.99
N ILE A 13 21.38 -15.13 3.65
CA ILE A 13 21.54 -13.75 3.19
C ILE A 13 22.30 -13.68 1.86
N MET A 14 23.29 -14.56 1.66
CA MET A 14 24.08 -14.58 0.42
C MET A 14 23.40 -15.33 -0.73
N GLY A 15 22.38 -16.14 -0.47
CA GLY A 15 21.71 -16.99 -1.46
C GLY A 15 20.86 -16.27 -2.52
N ARG A 16 20.66 -14.95 -2.43
CA ARG A 16 19.92 -14.11 -3.41
C ARG A 16 18.56 -14.71 -3.81
N ARG A 17 18.40 -15.25 -5.02
CA ARG A 17 17.14 -15.89 -5.44
C ARG A 17 16.77 -17.10 -4.59
N LEU A 18 17.75 -17.89 -4.13
CA LEU A 18 17.50 -19.01 -3.22
C LEU A 18 16.98 -18.52 -1.86
N PHE A 19 17.42 -17.34 -1.41
CA PHE A 19 16.87 -16.70 -0.21
C PHE A 19 15.40 -16.36 -0.38
N GLN A 20 15.03 -15.76 -1.52
CA GLN A 20 13.64 -15.41 -1.81
C GLN A 20 12.75 -16.66 -1.86
N GLN A 21 13.21 -17.73 -2.52
CA GLN A 21 12.50 -19.01 -2.55
C GLN A 21 12.32 -19.57 -1.14
N TRP A 22 13.38 -19.58 -0.33
CA TRP A 22 13.31 -20.03 1.05
C TRP A 22 12.33 -19.19 1.90
N LEU A 23 12.28 -17.87 1.71
CA LEU A 23 11.31 -16.99 2.38
C LEU A 23 9.87 -17.36 2.01
N VAL A 24 9.60 -17.54 0.71
CA VAL A 24 8.27 -17.92 0.22
C VAL A 24 7.87 -19.30 0.77
N ASP A 25 8.75 -20.30 0.68
CA ASP A 25 8.50 -21.64 1.20
C ASP A 25 8.24 -21.64 2.70
N SER A 26 9.03 -20.86 3.45
CA SER A 26 8.85 -20.71 4.89
C SER A 26 7.52 -20.06 5.23
N CYS A 27 7.13 -19.02 4.48
CA CYS A 27 5.83 -18.37 4.61
C CYS A 27 4.68 -19.35 4.31
N ILE A 28 4.76 -20.11 3.22
CA ILE A 28 3.75 -21.12 2.85
C ILE A 28 3.60 -22.19 3.93
N LYS A 29 4.70 -22.64 4.54
CA LYS A 29 4.65 -23.61 5.66
C LYS A 29 3.90 -23.03 6.86
N ILE A 30 4.21 -21.79 7.24
CA ILE A 30 3.51 -21.09 8.33
C ILE A 30 2.01 -20.94 8.01
N GLU A 31 1.68 -20.50 6.80
CA GLU A 31 0.28 -20.35 6.38
C GLU A 31 -0.46 -21.69 6.35
N LYS A 32 0.19 -22.77 5.90
CA LYS A 32 -0.35 -24.13 5.96
C LYS A 32 -0.65 -24.55 7.39
N ASP A 33 0.25 -24.27 8.33
CA ASP A 33 0.06 -24.60 9.75
C ASP A 33 -1.07 -23.78 10.37
N ARG A 34 -1.15 -22.47 10.08
CA ARG A 34 -2.24 -21.59 10.51
C ARG A 34 -3.59 -22.05 9.98
N ILE A 35 -3.65 -22.44 8.70
CA ILE A 35 -4.87 -23.00 8.10
C ILE A 35 -5.20 -24.33 8.78
N SER A 36 -4.23 -25.22 8.98
CA SER A 36 -4.43 -26.52 9.63
C SER A 36 -4.98 -26.36 11.05
N TYR A 37 -4.47 -25.40 11.79
CA TYR A 37 -5.00 -25.01 13.09
C TYR A 37 -6.47 -24.60 12.99
N CYS A 38 -6.83 -23.73 12.03
CA CYS A 38 -8.24 -23.35 11.80
C CYS A 38 -9.12 -24.55 11.43
N LYS A 39 -8.59 -25.53 10.67
CA LYS A 39 -9.31 -26.77 10.32
C LYS A 39 -9.62 -27.62 11.54
N GLN A 40 -8.68 -27.75 12.46
CA GLN A 40 -8.79 -28.60 13.66
C GLN A 40 -9.62 -27.95 14.76
N ASN A 41 -9.60 -26.62 14.86
CA ASN A 41 -10.20 -25.88 15.98
C ASN A 41 -11.55 -25.20 15.64
N LYS A 42 -12.27 -25.66 14.60
CA LYS A 42 -13.51 -25.05 14.10
C LYS A 42 -14.61 -24.84 15.16
N LYS A 43 -14.81 -25.83 16.04
CA LYS A 43 -15.82 -25.75 17.12
C LYS A 43 -15.54 -24.56 18.05
N ARG A 44 -14.27 -24.37 18.43
CA ARG A 44 -13.82 -23.26 19.28
C ARG A 44 -13.91 -21.90 18.58
N LEU A 45 -13.74 -21.87 17.26
CA LEU A 45 -13.84 -20.66 16.43
C LEU A 45 -15.29 -20.25 16.11
N ARG A 46 -16.29 -20.85 16.80
CA ARG A 46 -17.73 -20.61 16.58
C ARG A 46 -18.16 -20.80 15.13
N ALA A 47 -17.56 -21.78 14.43
CA ALA A 47 -17.99 -22.15 13.10
C ALA A 47 -19.44 -22.67 13.05
N GLU A 48 -20.00 -23.04 14.21
CA GLU A 48 -21.36 -23.56 14.40
C GLU A 48 -22.46 -22.57 14.02
N ILE A 49 -22.21 -21.26 14.11
CA ILE A 49 -23.16 -20.22 13.64
C ILE A 49 -23.40 -20.32 12.13
N TYR A 50 -22.50 -20.98 11.39
CA TYR A 50 -22.56 -21.11 9.93
C TYR A 50 -23.08 -22.46 9.46
N GLN A 51 -23.54 -23.34 10.36
CA GLN A 51 -24.09 -24.65 10.01
C GLN A 51 -25.22 -24.51 8.97
N GLY A 52 -26.10 -23.51 9.10
CA GLY A 52 -27.20 -23.27 8.16
C GLY A 52 -26.73 -22.97 6.74
N LEU A 53 -25.68 -22.16 6.59
CA LEU A 53 -25.12 -21.79 5.28
C LEU A 53 -24.35 -22.96 4.64
N ILE A 54 -23.66 -23.75 5.47
CA ILE A 54 -23.00 -24.99 5.05
C ILE A 54 -24.03 -26.02 4.58
N ASN A 55 -25.14 -26.18 5.31
CA ASN A 55 -26.22 -27.10 4.97
C ASN A 55 -26.93 -26.68 3.67
N TYR A 56 -27.19 -25.38 3.48
CA TYR A 56 -27.75 -24.87 2.24
C TYR A 56 -26.87 -25.21 1.03
N LEU A 57 -25.58 -24.90 1.10
CA LEU A 57 -24.63 -25.19 0.02
C LEU A 57 -24.49 -26.69 -0.25
N ALA A 58 -24.47 -27.51 0.81
CA ALA A 58 -24.47 -28.97 0.70
C ALA A 58 -25.69 -29.50 -0.07
N ASN A 59 -26.88 -28.97 0.23
CA ASN A 59 -28.11 -29.33 -0.49
C ASN A 59 -28.06 -28.88 -1.96
N THR A 60 -27.59 -27.66 -2.25
CA THR A 60 -27.47 -27.16 -3.63
C THR A 60 -26.50 -28.00 -4.48
N ALA A 61 -25.39 -28.45 -3.91
CA ALA A 61 -24.44 -29.28 -4.65
C ALA A 61 -24.90 -30.72 -4.83
N ASN A 62 -25.60 -31.30 -3.84
CA ASN A 62 -26.27 -32.59 -4.00
C ASN A 62 -27.30 -32.53 -5.14
N ASN A 63 -28.07 -31.43 -5.24
CA ASN A 63 -29.02 -31.22 -6.34
C ASN A 63 -28.35 -31.10 -7.72
N ASN A 64 -27.06 -30.73 -7.76
CA ASN A 64 -26.30 -30.53 -9.00
C ASN A 64 -25.27 -31.67 -9.27
N ASN A 65 -25.32 -32.80 -8.54
CA ASN A 65 -24.32 -33.88 -8.61
C ASN A 65 -22.86 -33.41 -8.47
N ALA A 66 -22.62 -32.34 -7.69
CA ALA A 66 -21.31 -31.77 -7.47
C ALA A 66 -20.72 -32.22 -6.13
N HIS A 67 -19.47 -32.70 -6.13
CA HIS A 67 -18.75 -33.00 -4.90
C HIS A 67 -18.19 -31.72 -4.27
N ILE A 68 -18.76 -31.30 -3.13
CA ILE A 68 -18.15 -30.25 -2.32
C ILE A 68 -17.05 -30.88 -1.46
N GLY A 69 -15.82 -30.36 -1.59
CA GLY A 69 -14.75 -30.64 -0.62
C GLY A 69 -15.08 -30.12 0.79
N LYS A 70 -14.16 -30.31 1.75
CA LYS A 70 -14.37 -29.81 3.11
C LYS A 70 -14.29 -28.27 3.14
N MET A 71 -15.44 -27.59 3.20
CA MET A 71 -15.50 -26.14 3.33
C MET A 71 -14.85 -25.68 4.64
N ILE A 72 -13.87 -24.78 4.57
CA ILE A 72 -13.19 -24.21 5.73
C ILE A 72 -13.37 -22.70 5.68
N ILE A 73 -14.11 -22.18 6.66
CA ILE A 73 -14.33 -20.77 6.82
C ILE A 73 -13.18 -20.23 7.67
N LEU A 74 -12.35 -19.35 7.08
CA LEU A 74 -11.29 -18.67 7.80
C LEU A 74 -11.88 -17.50 8.62
N PRO A 75 -11.44 -17.31 9.88
CA PRO A 75 -11.90 -16.19 10.71
C PRO A 75 -11.34 -14.85 10.21
N SER A 76 -11.93 -13.73 10.63
CA SER A 76 -11.43 -12.39 10.28
C SER A 76 -10.05 -12.06 10.88
N THR A 77 -9.60 -12.82 11.88
CA THR A 77 -8.24 -12.76 12.42
C THR A 77 -7.19 -13.40 11.51
N PHE A 78 -7.62 -14.15 10.49
CA PHE A 78 -6.73 -14.68 9.46
C PHE A 78 -6.45 -13.61 8.42
N VAL A 79 -5.28 -12.98 8.50
CA VAL A 79 -4.81 -11.93 7.59
C VAL A 79 -4.94 -12.38 6.13
N GLY A 80 -5.53 -11.54 5.28
CA GLY A 80 -5.74 -11.82 3.86
C GLY A 80 -6.93 -12.72 3.53
N SER A 81 -7.66 -13.23 4.52
CA SER A 81 -8.92 -13.94 4.28
C SER A 81 -10.02 -12.97 3.81
N PRO A 82 -11.06 -13.44 3.07
CA PRO A 82 -12.17 -12.58 2.66
C PRO A 82 -12.85 -11.86 3.81
N ARG A 83 -12.94 -12.49 4.99
CA ARG A 83 -13.53 -11.89 6.19
C ARG A 83 -12.62 -10.84 6.82
N ASN A 84 -11.31 -11.07 6.81
CA ASN A 84 -10.35 -10.07 7.26
C ASN A 84 -10.42 -8.81 6.39
N MET A 85 -10.44 -8.99 5.05
CA MET A 85 -10.59 -7.88 4.11
C MET A 85 -11.93 -7.15 4.27
N LEU A 86 -13.03 -7.90 4.43
CA LEU A 86 -14.35 -7.31 4.66
C LEU A 86 -14.40 -6.52 5.98
N GLN A 87 -13.80 -7.03 7.05
CA GLN A 87 -13.73 -6.33 8.32
C GLN A 87 -12.95 -5.01 8.19
N HIS A 88 -11.77 -5.04 7.57
CA HIS A 88 -10.98 -3.82 7.33
C HIS A 88 -11.73 -2.79 6.49
N TYR A 89 -12.47 -3.24 5.47
CA TYR A 89 -13.35 -2.37 4.68
C TYR A 89 -14.45 -1.75 5.54
N GLN A 90 -15.15 -2.56 6.35
CA GLN A 90 -16.19 -2.07 7.25
C GLN A 90 -15.66 -1.08 8.29
N ASP A 91 -14.48 -1.33 8.86
CA ASP A 91 -13.81 -0.42 9.80
C ASP A 91 -13.49 0.92 9.12
N ALA A 92 -12.94 0.89 7.90
CA ALA A 92 -12.67 2.09 7.12
C ALA A 92 -13.97 2.87 6.81
N MET A 93 -15.04 2.18 6.41
CA MET A 93 -16.35 2.79 6.16
C MET A 93 -16.97 3.37 7.43
N ALA A 94 -16.77 2.72 8.59
CA ALA A 94 -17.23 3.24 9.88
C ALA A 94 -16.49 4.53 10.27
N ILE A 95 -15.18 4.60 10.02
CA ILE A 95 -14.38 5.82 10.20
C ILE A 95 -14.90 6.94 9.29
N VAL A 96 -15.11 6.66 8.01
CA VAL A 96 -15.65 7.64 7.05
C VAL A 96 -17.07 8.09 7.43
N ARG A 97 -17.93 7.17 7.89
CA ARG A 97 -19.27 7.50 8.36
C ARG A 97 -19.23 8.41 9.59
N LYS A 98 -18.29 8.20 10.50
CA LYS A 98 -18.16 8.96 11.75
C LYS A 98 -17.52 10.34 11.55
N TYR A 99 -16.48 10.42 10.72
CA TYR A 99 -15.63 11.62 10.60
C TYR A 99 -15.78 12.34 9.25
N GLY A 100 -16.52 11.77 8.29
CA GLY A 100 -16.72 12.31 6.95
C GLY A 100 -15.75 11.76 5.92
N LYS A 101 -15.88 12.24 4.67
CA LYS A 101 -15.02 11.84 3.56
C LYS A 101 -13.56 12.28 3.77
N PRO A 102 -12.57 11.49 3.31
CA PRO A 102 -11.16 11.91 3.29
C PRO A 102 -10.96 13.21 2.49
N ASN A 103 -9.96 13.99 2.91
CA ASN A 103 -9.58 15.25 2.26
C ASN A 103 -8.29 15.12 1.46
N VAL A 104 -7.34 14.33 1.97
CA VAL A 104 -6.02 14.16 1.34
C VAL A 104 -5.77 12.69 1.08
N PHE A 105 -5.32 12.38 -0.13
CA PHE A 105 -4.86 11.06 -0.52
C PHE A 105 -3.36 11.10 -0.79
N VAL A 106 -2.59 10.40 0.05
CA VAL A 106 -1.14 10.32 -0.07
C VAL A 106 -0.76 8.92 -0.50
N THR A 107 0.20 8.84 -1.42
CA THR A 107 0.84 7.57 -1.76
C THR A 107 2.34 7.65 -1.57
N MET A 108 2.95 6.54 -1.15
CA MET A 108 4.40 6.43 -1.09
C MET A 108 4.80 5.05 -1.59
N THR A 109 5.71 5.02 -2.57
CA THR A 109 6.30 3.78 -3.10
C THR A 109 7.71 3.62 -2.55
N CYS A 110 8.08 2.41 -2.15
CA CYS A 110 9.46 2.10 -1.81
C CYS A 110 10.40 2.40 -2.99
N ASN A 111 11.43 3.20 -2.75
CA ASN A 111 12.45 3.45 -3.75
C ASN A 111 13.67 2.55 -3.49
N PRO A 112 13.99 1.59 -4.38
CA PRO A 112 15.13 0.69 -4.20
C PRO A 112 16.48 1.43 -4.22
N ASN A 113 16.48 2.70 -4.67
CA ASN A 113 17.67 3.55 -4.67
C ASN A 113 17.89 4.33 -3.37
N TRP A 114 17.04 4.17 -2.35
CA TRP A 114 17.27 4.81 -1.06
C TRP A 114 18.62 4.39 -0.48
N ARG A 115 19.31 5.38 0.11
CA ARG A 115 20.66 5.25 0.62
C ARG A 115 20.75 4.12 1.66
N GLU A 116 19.78 4.07 2.57
CA GLU A 116 19.70 3.05 3.63
C GLU A 116 19.59 1.63 3.06
N ILE A 117 18.98 1.47 1.89
CA ILE A 117 18.96 0.17 1.20
C ILE A 117 20.35 -0.11 0.64
N LYS A 118 20.90 0.80 -0.17
CA LYS A 118 22.20 0.59 -0.85
C LYS A 118 23.36 0.35 0.11
N GLU A 119 23.42 1.09 1.21
CA GLU A 119 24.48 0.96 2.22
C GLU A 119 24.41 -0.38 2.97
N ASN A 120 23.25 -1.04 3.01
CA ASN A 120 23.04 -2.32 3.69
C ASN A 120 23.05 -3.52 2.72
N LEU A 121 23.36 -3.31 1.45
CA LEU A 121 23.57 -4.40 0.49
C LEU A 121 25.03 -4.85 0.52
N LEU A 122 25.24 -6.17 0.48
CA LEU A 122 26.58 -6.73 0.32
C LEU A 122 27.08 -6.55 -1.13
N PRO A 123 28.40 -6.66 -1.38
CA PRO A 123 28.95 -6.59 -2.72
C PRO A 123 28.20 -7.52 -3.69
N ASN A 124 27.84 -6.98 -4.85
CA ASN A 124 27.09 -7.68 -5.92
C ASN A 124 25.63 -8.06 -5.58
N GLN A 125 25.06 -7.58 -4.46
CA GLN A 125 23.62 -7.72 -4.21
C GLN A 125 22.83 -6.59 -4.87
N GLN A 126 21.61 -6.92 -5.32
CA GLN A 126 20.62 -5.96 -5.76
C GLN A 126 19.54 -5.78 -4.69
N PRO A 127 18.81 -4.65 -4.66
CA PRO A 127 17.69 -4.45 -3.73
C PRO A 127 16.65 -5.58 -3.78
N ALA A 128 16.43 -6.17 -4.96
CA ALA A 128 15.55 -7.31 -5.14
C ALA A 128 16.04 -8.57 -4.38
N ASP A 129 17.35 -8.76 -4.23
CA ASP A 129 17.93 -9.92 -3.51
C ASP A 129 17.69 -9.83 -1.99
N ARG A 130 17.42 -8.63 -1.47
CA ARG A 130 17.20 -8.35 -0.05
C ARG A 130 15.83 -7.68 0.19
N PRO A 131 14.72 -8.39 -0.08
CA PRO A 131 13.38 -7.85 0.11
C PRO A 131 13.09 -7.51 1.58
N ASP A 132 13.78 -8.17 2.52
CA ASP A 132 13.72 -7.87 3.95
C ASP A 132 14.24 -6.47 4.28
N ILE A 133 15.32 -6.02 3.64
CA ILE A 133 15.84 -4.65 3.81
C ILE A 133 14.87 -3.65 3.20
N CYS A 134 14.41 -3.88 1.96
CA CYS A 134 13.45 -3.01 1.29
C CYS A 134 12.19 -2.80 2.15
N ALA A 135 11.62 -3.89 2.68
CA ALA A 135 10.44 -3.84 3.55
C ALA A 135 10.69 -3.09 4.87
N ARG A 136 11.85 -3.31 5.51
CA ARG A 136 12.22 -2.62 6.77
C ARG A 136 12.40 -1.12 6.58
N VAL A 137 13.19 -0.72 5.56
CA VAL A 137 13.43 0.69 5.26
C VAL A 137 12.12 1.38 4.87
N PHE A 138 11.29 0.74 4.06
CA PHE A 138 9.95 1.24 3.75
C PHE A 138 9.10 1.43 5.00
N ASN A 139 9.07 0.45 5.91
CA ASN A 139 8.27 0.56 7.13
C ASN A 139 8.71 1.74 8.00
N ILE A 140 10.02 1.92 8.20
CA ILE A 140 10.57 3.05 8.96
C ILE A 140 10.17 4.39 8.31
N LYS A 141 10.35 4.53 7.00
CA LYS A 141 9.97 5.76 6.28
C LYS A 141 8.46 6.00 6.27
N LYS A 142 7.66 4.95 6.20
CA LYS A 142 6.19 5.00 6.29
C LYS A 142 5.75 5.50 7.67
N ASP A 143 6.33 4.95 8.73
CA ASP A 143 6.05 5.38 10.10
C ASP A 143 6.43 6.85 10.30
N TYR A 144 7.60 7.26 9.77
CA TYR A 144 8.02 8.65 9.80
C TYR A 144 7.11 9.57 8.98
N LEU A 145 6.64 9.15 7.80
CA LEU A 145 5.66 9.91 7.00
C LEU A 145 4.35 10.14 7.77
N ILE A 146 3.83 9.09 8.43
CA ILE A 146 2.63 9.21 9.26
C ILE A 146 2.88 10.14 10.45
N ASP A 147 4.05 10.08 11.09
CA ASP A 147 4.43 10.99 12.18
C ASP A 147 4.47 12.45 11.72
N ILE A 148 5.09 12.74 10.58
CA ILE A 148 5.10 14.07 9.96
C ILE A 148 3.68 14.58 9.73
N ILE A 149 2.81 13.73 9.17
CA ILE A 149 1.42 14.11 8.85
C ILE A 149 0.59 14.36 10.11
N VAL A 150 0.65 13.45 11.08
CA VAL A 150 -0.28 13.44 12.22
C VAL A 150 0.27 14.25 13.39
N ARG A 151 1.56 14.13 13.72
CA ARG A 151 2.17 14.77 14.89
C ARG A 151 2.78 16.13 14.54
N GLN A 152 3.49 16.22 13.42
CA GLN A 152 4.08 17.49 12.98
C GLN A 152 3.08 18.35 12.18
N LYS A 153 1.91 17.79 11.85
CA LYS A 153 0.74 18.51 11.30
C LYS A 153 1.04 19.26 10.00
N ILE A 154 1.78 18.66 9.07
CA ILE A 154 2.13 19.33 7.80
C ILE A 154 0.91 19.74 6.98
N PHE A 155 -0.18 18.98 7.08
CA PHE A 155 -1.44 19.25 6.41
C PHE A 155 -2.47 19.89 7.34
N VAL A 156 -2.07 20.35 8.54
CA VAL A 156 -2.88 20.71 9.72
C VAL A 156 -3.32 19.52 10.59
N GLU A 157 -4.31 19.74 11.46
CA GLU A 157 -4.79 18.75 12.42
C GLU A 157 -5.64 17.64 11.78
N VAL A 158 -5.17 16.40 11.94
CA VAL A 158 -5.80 15.17 11.45
C VAL A 158 -6.80 14.64 12.49
N LEU A 159 -8.03 14.34 12.07
CA LEU A 159 -9.04 13.65 12.88
C LEU A 159 -8.87 12.14 12.87
N ALA A 160 -8.65 11.60 11.68
CA ALA A 160 -8.50 10.17 11.45
C ALA A 160 -7.72 9.93 10.16
N TYR A 161 -7.10 8.76 10.06
CA TYR A 161 -6.49 8.31 8.82
C TYR A 161 -6.67 6.80 8.68
N VAL A 162 -6.69 6.33 7.44
CA VAL A 162 -6.77 4.91 7.08
C VAL A 162 -5.70 4.65 6.04
N TYR A 163 -4.99 3.53 6.13
CA TYR A 163 -4.05 3.16 5.09
C TYR A 163 -4.07 1.67 4.78
N VAL A 164 -3.64 1.36 3.56
CA VAL A 164 -3.39 0.00 3.08
C VAL A 164 -1.99 -0.06 2.51
N ILE A 165 -1.30 -1.18 2.74
CA ILE A 165 -0.01 -1.48 2.12
C ILE A 165 -0.24 -2.55 1.06
N GLU A 166 0.17 -2.26 -0.16
CA GLU A 166 0.12 -3.17 -1.30
C GLU A 166 1.52 -3.39 -1.86
N PHE A 167 1.76 -4.56 -2.42
CA PHE A 167 3.00 -4.84 -3.14
C PHE A 167 2.73 -4.64 -4.63
N GLN A 168 3.35 -3.62 -5.22
CA GLN A 168 3.20 -3.36 -6.66
C GLN A 168 3.81 -4.51 -7.48
N LYS A 169 3.47 -4.61 -8.78
CA LYS A 169 3.92 -5.69 -9.69
C LYS A 169 5.43 -5.99 -9.67
N ARG A 170 6.27 -5.03 -9.25
CA ARG A 170 7.73 -5.18 -9.12
C ARG A 170 8.19 -5.66 -7.74
N GLY A 171 7.25 -6.06 -6.87
CA GLY A 171 7.51 -6.58 -5.53
C GLY A 171 7.86 -5.54 -4.47
N LEU A 172 7.76 -4.25 -4.79
CA LEU A 172 8.06 -3.16 -3.86
C LEU A 172 6.80 -2.74 -3.09
N PRO A 173 6.91 -2.52 -1.77
CA PRO A 173 5.79 -2.07 -0.98
C PRO A 173 5.40 -0.64 -1.34
N HIS A 174 4.10 -0.39 -1.30
CA HIS A 174 3.44 0.85 -1.61
C HIS A 174 2.34 1.08 -0.59
N ILE A 175 2.18 2.31 -0.12
CA ILE A 175 1.10 2.69 0.80
C ILE A 175 0.12 3.60 0.10
N HIS A 176 -1.16 3.32 0.29
CA HIS A 176 -2.28 4.22 0.04
C HIS A 176 -2.76 4.75 1.38
N LEU A 177 -2.70 6.06 1.61
CA LEU A 177 -3.07 6.71 2.86
C LEU A 177 -4.18 7.74 2.61
N LEU A 178 -5.31 7.54 3.26
CA LEU A 178 -6.45 8.46 3.29
C LEU A 178 -6.44 9.23 4.60
N ILE A 179 -6.54 10.56 4.53
CA ILE A 179 -6.46 11.45 5.69
C ILE A 179 -7.75 12.27 5.77
N ILE A 180 -8.33 12.31 6.97
CA ILE A 180 -9.51 13.12 7.30
C ILE A 180 -9.04 14.27 8.20
N LEU A 181 -9.16 15.50 7.73
CA LEU A 181 -8.76 16.71 8.45
C LEU A 181 -9.91 17.21 9.34
N LYS A 182 -9.59 18.01 10.38
CA LYS A 182 -10.62 18.70 11.18
C LYS A 182 -11.46 19.64 10.32
N GLN A 183 -12.73 19.81 10.69
CA GLN A 183 -13.74 20.54 9.90
C GLN A 183 -13.32 21.96 9.48
N ASN A 184 -12.57 22.64 10.34
CA ASN A 184 -12.11 24.02 10.11
C ASN A 184 -10.98 24.11 9.07
N TYR A 185 -10.48 22.98 8.58
CA TYR A 185 -9.35 22.92 7.65
C TYR A 185 -9.64 22.07 6.42
N LYS A 186 -10.92 21.94 6.06
CA LYS A 186 -11.29 21.25 4.81
C LYS A 186 -10.76 22.07 3.62
N ILE A 187 -10.11 21.36 2.69
CA ILE A 187 -9.65 21.92 1.42
C ILE A 187 -10.89 22.16 0.55
N ALA A 188 -11.36 23.40 0.49
CA ALA A 188 -12.64 23.77 -0.11
C ALA A 188 -12.49 24.68 -1.34
N ASN A 189 -11.33 25.28 -1.56
CA ASN A 189 -11.06 26.20 -2.66
C ASN A 189 -9.59 26.12 -3.10
N ALA A 190 -9.29 26.73 -4.25
CA ALA A 190 -7.96 26.78 -4.85
C ALA A 190 -6.90 27.38 -3.91
N GLU A 191 -7.22 28.47 -3.20
CA GLU A 191 -6.29 29.13 -2.28
C GLU A 191 -5.81 28.19 -1.15
N ILE A 192 -6.67 27.31 -0.66
CA ILE A 192 -6.29 26.31 0.35
C ILE A 192 -5.49 25.17 -0.31
N VAL A 193 -5.80 24.78 -1.55
CA VAL A 193 -5.02 23.78 -2.29
C VAL A 193 -3.57 24.26 -2.43
N ASP A 194 -3.37 25.52 -2.84
CA ASP A 194 -2.06 26.10 -3.10
C ASP A 194 -1.19 26.24 -1.84
N LYS A 195 -1.80 26.25 -0.65
CA LYS A 195 -1.07 26.19 0.64
C LYS A 195 -0.41 24.84 0.89
N PHE A 196 -0.86 23.77 0.24
CA PHE A 196 -0.37 22.41 0.46
C PHE A 196 0.27 21.78 -0.78
N ILE A 197 -0.13 22.21 -1.98
CA ILE A 197 0.30 21.65 -3.25
C ILE A 197 0.76 22.79 -4.14
N SER A 198 1.95 22.65 -4.73
CA SER A 198 2.40 23.52 -5.82
C SER A 198 2.62 22.68 -7.06
N ALA A 199 2.10 23.16 -8.19
CA ALA A 199 2.35 22.60 -9.52
C ALA A 199 3.52 23.30 -10.24
N GLU A 200 4.17 24.26 -9.59
CA GLU A 200 5.32 24.97 -10.15
C GLU A 200 6.59 24.13 -10.04
N ILE A 201 7.48 24.29 -11.02
CA ILE A 201 8.82 23.73 -10.94
C ILE A 201 9.65 24.66 -10.05
N PRO A 202 10.19 24.18 -8.90
CA PRO A 202 10.99 25.01 -8.00
C PRO A 202 12.18 25.65 -8.71
N ASP A 203 12.56 26.89 -8.37
CA ASP A 203 13.77 27.50 -8.94
C ASP A 203 15.03 26.75 -8.47
N SER A 204 15.89 26.42 -9.43
CA SER A 204 17.19 25.78 -9.20
C SER A 204 18.16 26.69 -8.45
N ASN A 205 18.03 28.02 -8.59
CA ASN A 205 18.86 28.98 -7.88
C ASN A 205 18.48 29.12 -6.40
N GLU A 206 17.19 28.98 -6.08
CA GLU A 206 16.69 29.05 -4.70
C GLU A 206 16.84 27.73 -3.97
N ASN A 207 16.44 26.62 -4.61
CA ASN A 207 16.52 25.29 -4.03
C ASN A 207 16.83 24.22 -5.08
N LYS A 208 18.11 24.15 -5.44
CA LYS A 208 18.64 23.14 -6.36
C LYS A 208 18.28 21.70 -5.98
N SER A 209 18.20 21.38 -4.68
CA SER A 209 17.88 20.02 -4.24
C SER A 209 16.43 19.66 -4.56
N LEU A 210 15.49 20.52 -4.19
CA LEU A 210 14.07 20.32 -4.46
C LEU A 210 13.79 20.34 -5.97
N HIS A 211 14.39 21.28 -6.71
CA HIS A 211 14.32 21.33 -8.17
C HIS A 211 14.73 19.99 -8.80
N ASN A 212 15.89 19.45 -8.41
CA ASN A 212 16.37 18.16 -8.93
C ASN A 212 15.44 16.99 -8.60
N ILE A 213 14.81 16.99 -7.41
CA ILE A 213 13.86 15.95 -7.01
C ILE A 213 12.60 16.04 -7.87
N VAL A 214 12.01 17.23 -8.01
CA VAL A 214 10.81 17.46 -8.82
C VAL A 214 11.07 17.11 -10.28
N MET A 215 12.15 17.63 -10.87
CA MET A 215 12.54 17.35 -12.26
C MET A 215 12.73 15.87 -12.53
N LYS A 216 13.26 15.12 -11.57
CA LYS A 216 13.53 13.68 -11.72
C LYS A 216 12.30 12.80 -11.51
N HIS A 217 11.39 13.18 -10.62
CA HIS A 217 10.35 12.28 -10.12
C HIS A 217 8.91 12.71 -10.42
N MET A 218 8.68 13.99 -10.70
CA MET A 218 7.34 14.56 -10.86
C MET A 218 7.04 15.04 -12.29
N ILE A 219 8.04 15.05 -13.18
CA ILE A 219 7.85 15.46 -14.58
C ILE A 219 7.44 14.27 -15.44
N HIS A 220 6.31 14.42 -16.15
CA HIS A 220 5.97 13.52 -17.23
C HIS A 220 6.87 13.84 -18.43
N GLY A 221 7.85 12.97 -18.69
CA GLY A 221 8.71 13.08 -19.87
C GLY A 221 7.94 12.84 -21.18
N PRO A 222 8.63 12.88 -22.33
CA PRO A 222 8.02 12.54 -23.61
C PRO A 222 7.31 11.20 -23.54
N CYS A 223 6.08 11.17 -24.04
CA CYS A 223 5.30 9.95 -24.09
C CYS A 223 6.04 8.87 -24.89
N GLY A 224 6.09 7.65 -24.36
CA GLY A 224 6.66 6.48 -25.03
C GLY A 224 5.75 5.26 -24.85
N ASP A 225 6.25 4.08 -25.22
CA ASP A 225 5.51 2.80 -25.15
C ASP A 225 4.93 2.49 -23.76
N TRP A 226 5.51 3.08 -22.72
CA TRP A 226 5.09 2.94 -21.33
C TRP A 226 3.78 3.70 -20.99
N CYS A 227 3.34 4.65 -21.82
CA CYS A 227 2.10 5.40 -21.62
C CYS A 227 1.22 5.59 -22.86
N LEU A 228 1.76 5.40 -24.07
CA LEU A 228 1.03 5.52 -25.34
C LEU A 228 0.12 4.30 -25.56
N ILE A 229 -1.18 4.56 -25.70
CA ILE A 229 -2.18 3.58 -26.13
C ILE A 229 -2.90 4.20 -27.32
N ASN A 230 -2.88 3.52 -28.47
CA ASN A 230 -3.48 4.03 -29.72
C ASN A 230 -3.01 5.45 -30.07
N ASN A 231 -1.70 5.70 -30.00
CA ASN A 231 -1.06 7.00 -30.23
C ASN A 231 -1.54 8.14 -29.31
N LYS A 232 -2.24 7.85 -28.22
CA LYS A 232 -2.65 8.82 -27.20
C LYS A 232 -2.08 8.44 -25.85
N CYS A 233 -1.68 9.44 -25.07
CA CYS A 233 -1.22 9.19 -23.71
C CYS A 233 -2.40 8.69 -22.86
N SER A 234 -2.27 7.49 -22.28
CA SER A 234 -3.24 6.90 -21.34
C SER A 234 -3.45 7.71 -20.06
N LYS A 235 -2.59 8.70 -19.80
CA LYS A 235 -2.67 9.64 -18.68
C LYS A 235 -3.12 11.04 -19.12
N HIS A 236 -3.48 11.20 -20.40
CA HIS A 236 -3.99 12.44 -20.98
C HIS A 236 -3.00 13.61 -20.92
N PHE A 237 -1.70 13.35 -21.11
CA PHE A 237 -0.69 14.40 -21.30
C PHE A 237 -0.53 14.77 -22.79
N PRO A 238 -0.17 16.04 -23.10
CA PRO A 238 -0.06 17.15 -22.15
C PRO A 238 -1.46 17.59 -21.66
N LYS A 239 -1.53 18.03 -20.40
CA LYS A 239 -2.74 18.64 -19.84
C LYS A 239 -2.85 20.09 -20.34
N PRO A 240 -4.07 20.64 -20.49
CA PRO A 240 -4.25 22.06 -20.75
C PRO A 240 -3.57 22.87 -19.64
N PHE A 241 -2.84 23.92 -20.03
CA PHE A 241 -2.19 24.81 -19.08
C PHE A 241 -3.24 25.65 -18.33
N GLN A 242 -3.12 25.75 -17.01
CA GLN A 242 -3.84 26.72 -16.20
C GLN A 242 -2.87 27.74 -15.61
N SER A 243 -3.25 29.02 -15.62
CA SER A 243 -2.43 30.07 -14.99
C SER A 243 -2.58 30.12 -13.48
N GLU A 244 -3.65 29.53 -12.96
CA GLU A 244 -3.99 29.46 -11.53
C GLU A 244 -4.71 28.14 -11.25
N THR A 245 -4.68 27.70 -9.99
CA THR A 245 -5.43 26.51 -9.59
C THR A 245 -6.93 26.77 -9.69
N ILE A 246 -7.67 25.89 -10.39
CA ILE A 246 -9.13 25.99 -10.54
C ILE A 246 -9.76 24.71 -10.00
N MET A 247 -10.87 24.82 -9.27
CA MET A 247 -11.65 23.67 -8.82
C MET A 247 -12.71 23.32 -9.87
N ASP A 248 -12.76 22.06 -10.31
CA ASP A 248 -13.82 21.59 -11.20
C ASP A 248 -15.15 21.35 -10.47
N GLU A 249 -16.20 21.00 -11.22
CA GLU A 249 -17.55 20.76 -10.68
C GLU A 249 -17.60 19.61 -9.66
N ASP A 250 -16.67 18.66 -9.76
CA ASP A 250 -16.53 17.53 -8.83
C ASP A 250 -15.62 17.84 -7.63
N GLY A 251 -15.00 19.04 -7.62
CA GLY A 251 -14.12 19.52 -6.57
C GLY A 251 -12.68 18.99 -6.65
N TYR A 252 -12.20 18.62 -7.84
CA TYR A 252 -10.79 18.33 -8.09
C TYR A 252 -10.04 19.57 -8.58
N PRO A 253 -8.82 19.82 -8.07
CA PRO A 253 -8.00 20.92 -8.56
C PRO A 253 -7.43 20.60 -9.95
N GLN A 254 -7.47 21.59 -10.83
CA GLN A 254 -6.77 21.64 -12.09
C GLN A 254 -5.63 22.65 -11.99
N TYR A 255 -4.47 22.26 -12.52
CA TYR A 255 -3.22 23.01 -12.55
C TYR A 255 -2.74 23.16 -13.99
#